data_AF-A0A1M6JID6-F1
#
_entry.id   AF-A0A1M6JID6-F1
#
_cell.length_a   1.000
_cell.length_b   1.000
_cell.length_c   1.000
_cell.angle_alpha   90.00
_cell.angle_beta   90.00
_cell.angle_gamma   90.00
#
_symmetry.space_group_name_H-M   'P 1'
#
loop_
_entity.id
_entity.type
_entity.pdbx_description
1 polymer ?
#
loop_
_entity_poly.entity_id
_entity_poly.type
_entity_poly.pdbx_seq_one_letter_code
_entity_poly.pdbx_strand_id
1 'polypeptide(L)' 'MKQKFLKFFDAVLAYLKTLNWPVLLGIALFCIVLAIVNNIRVSDDKSVDWIGTQDVMEKPADIL' A
#
# COMPACT_ATOMS: atom_id res chain seq x y z
N MET A 1 20.22 10.68 -24.89
CA MET A 1 19.43 10.24 -23.72
C MET A 1 18.22 11.13 -23.44
N LYS A 2 18.37 12.47 -23.34
CA LYS A 2 17.24 13.40 -23.07
C LYS A 2 16.03 13.25 -24.01
N GLN A 3 16.23 13.13 -25.33
CA GLN A 3 15.11 12.97 -26.28
C GLN A 3 14.33 11.66 -26.12
N LYS A 4 15.00 10.54 -25.78
CA LYS A 4 14.32 9.26 -25.55
C LYS A 4 13.50 9.31 -24.27
N PHE A 5 14.00 10.00 -23.25
CA PHE A 5 13.30 10.22 -21.99
C PHE A 5 12.05 11.09 -22.20
N LEU A 6 12.16 12.22 -22.92
CA LEU A 6 11.00 13.07 -23.24
C LEU A 6 9.89 12.29 -23.96
N LYS A 7 10.23 11.51 -24.99
CA LYS A 7 9.25 10.67 -25.71
C LYS A 7 8.56 9.63 -24.81
N PHE A 8 9.27 9.08 -23.83
CA PHE A 8 8.70 8.16 -22.86
C PHE A 8 7.69 8.86 -21.95
N PHE A 9 8.03 10.05 -21.44
CA PHE A 9 7.09 10.85 -20.62
C PHE A 9 5.86 11.25 -21.40
N ASP A 10 6.01 11.66 -22.66
CA ASP A 10 4.90 12.01 -23.54
C ASP A 10 3.97 10.80 -23.76
N ALA A 11 4.53 9.60 -23.97
CA ALA A 11 3.76 8.37 -24.12
C ALA A 11 3.00 8.00 -22.84
N VAL A 12 3.65 8.12 -21.67
CA VAL A 12 3.02 7.87 -20.37
C VAL A 12 1.92 8.87 -20.08
N LEU A 13 2.14 10.16 -20.35
CA LEU A 13 1.13 11.21 -20.19
C LEU A 13 -0.06 11.01 -21.13
N ALA A 14 0.20 10.62 -22.38
CA ALA A 14 -0.85 10.30 -23.33
C ALA A 14 -1.70 9.12 -22.83
N TYR A 15 -1.05 8.05 -22.35
CA TYR A 15 -1.74 6.90 -21.78
C TYR A 15 -2.56 7.26 -20.54
N LEU A 16 -1.98 8.02 -19.60
CA LEU A 16 -2.66 8.49 -18.40
C LEU A 16 -3.95 9.27 -18.72
N LYS A 17 -3.95 10.10 -19.78
CA LYS A 17 -5.16 10.83 -20.21
C LYS A 17 -6.28 9.93 -20.74
N THR A 18 -5.97 8.72 -21.20
CA THR A 18 -6.98 7.75 -21.69
C THR A 18 -7.70 6.99 -20.58
N LEU A 19 -7.17 7.03 -19.36
CA LEU A 19 -7.77 6.34 -18.23
C LEU A 19 -9.08 6.99 -17.80
N ASN A 20 -9.99 6.17 -17.27
CA ASN A 20 -11.25 6.63 -16.72
C ASN A 20 -11.04 7.24 -15.32
N TRP A 21 -10.57 8.49 -15.29
CA TRP A 21 -10.26 9.23 -14.07
C TRP A 21 -11.39 9.30 -13.05
N PRO A 22 -12.66 9.51 -13.44
CA PRO A 22 -13.78 9.46 -12.48
C PRO A 22 -13.86 8.13 -11.70
N VAL A 23 -13.68 7.00 -12.39
CA VAL A 23 -13.70 5.68 -11.75
C VAL A 23 -12.49 5.49 -10.84
N LEU A 24 -11.30 5.86 -11.30
CA LEU A 24 -10.07 5.75 -10.51
C LEU A 24 -10.13 6.60 -9.24
N LEU A 25 -10.63 7.84 -9.34
CA LEU A 25 -10.82 8.72 -8.20
C LEU A 25 -11.91 8.17 -7.25
N GLY A 26 -12.97 7.58 -7.78
CA GLY A 26 -14.00 6.91 -6.97
C GLY A 26 -13.43 5.74 -6.17
N ILE A 27 -12.62 4.88 -6.80
CA ILE A 27 -11.94 3.77 -6.12
C ILE A 27 -10.96 4.29 -5.06
N ALA A 28 -10.16 5.31 -5.40
CA ALA A 28 -9.21 5.89 -4.45
C ALA A 28 -9.92 6.46 -3.22
N LEU A 29 -11.02 7.19 -3.42
CA LEU A 29 -11.85 7.73 -2.33
C LEU A 29 -12.45 6.59 -1.49
N PHE A 30 -12.97 5.54 -2.14
CA PHE A 30 -13.52 4.37 -1.45
C PHE A 30 -12.46 3.68 -0.56
N CYS A 31 -11.23 3.50 -1.06
CA CYS A 31 -10.14 2.94 -0.29
C CYS A 31 -9.77 3.81 0.92
N ILE A 32 -9.76 5.14 0.78
CA ILE A 32 -9.50 6.07 1.89
C ILE A 32 -10.58 5.92 2.97
N VAL A 33 -11.86 5.89 2.57
CA VAL A 33 -12.98 5.69 3.50
C VAL A 33 -12.85 4.36 4.24
N LEU A 34 -12.53 3.27 3.52
CA LEU A 34 -12.32 1.97 4.14
C LEU A 34 -11.15 1.96 5.13
N ALA A 35 -10.04 2.64 4.81
CA ALA A 35 -8.90 2.76 5.72
C ALA A 35 -9.29 3.51 7.00
N ILE A 36 -10.05 4.62 6.89
CA ILE A 36 -10.56 5.36 8.04
C ILE A 36 -11.49 4.48 8.87
N VAL A 37 -12.46 3.81 8.24
CA VAL A 37 -13.39 2.91 8.93
C VAL A 37 -12.66 1.76 9.61
N ASN A 38 -11.63 1.19 8.97
CA ASN A 38 -10.80 0.14 9.54
C ASN A 38 -10.07 0.63 10.79
N ASN A 39 -9.47 1.82 10.76
CA ASN A 39 -8.81 2.41 11.92
C ASN A 39 -9.78 2.76 13.06
N ILE A 40 -11.04 3.13 12.76
CA ILE A 40 -12.06 3.39 13.79
C ILE A 40 -12.62 2.07 14.37
N ARG A 41 -12.74 1.02 13.55
CA ARG A 41 -13.26 -0.29 13.97
C ARG A 41 -12.22 -1.18 14.63
N VAL A 42 -10.93 -0.91 14.45
CA VAL A 42 -9.87 -1.54 15.23
C VAL A 42 -9.95 -0.96 16.64
N SER A 43 -10.67 -1.67 17.51
CA SER A 43 -10.56 -1.50 18.95
C SER A 43 -9.15 -1.95 19.39
N ASP A 44 -8.58 -1.34 20.44
CA ASP A 44 -7.17 -1.49 20.85
C ASP A 44 -6.72 -2.96 21.02
N ASP A 45 -7.67 -3.87 21.28
CA ASP A 45 -7.55 -5.32 21.38
C ASP A 45 -7.25 -6.05 20.05
N LYS A 46 -7.29 -5.35 18.90
CA LYS A 46 -7.01 -5.92 17.56
C LYS A 46 -5.93 -5.19 16.77
N SER A 47 -5.22 -4.26 17.40
CA SER A 47 -3.97 -3.75 16.81
C SER A 47 -3.03 -4.95 16.66
N VAL A 48 -2.69 -5.29 15.41
CA VAL A 48 -1.71 -6.35 15.16
C VAL A 48 -0.38 -5.79 15.63
N ASP A 49 0.15 -6.35 16.72
CA ASP A 49 1.51 -6.05 17.16
C ASP A 49 2.43 -6.20 15.95
N TRP A 50 3.16 -5.12 15.66
CA TRP A 50 4.06 -5.02 14.53
C TRP A 50 4.91 -6.28 14.42
N ILE A 51 5.09 -6.84 13.22
CA ILE A 51 5.80 -8.13 12.99
C ILE A 51 7.23 -8.19 13.60
N GLY A 52 7.79 -7.05 14.04
CA GLY A 52 9.08 -6.96 14.74
C GLY A 52 9.04 -6.99 16.28
N THR A 53 7.87 -7.08 16.94
CA THR A 53 7.75 -7.17 18.42
C THR A 53 7.45 -8.57 18.94
N GLN A 54 7.37 -9.58 18.07
CA GLN A 54 7.33 -10.97 18.52
C GLN A 54 8.65 -11.32 19.20
N ASP A 55 8.62 -11.76 20.46
CA ASP A 55 9.76 -12.40 21.09
C ASP A 55 10.18 -13.58 20.20
N VAL A 56 11.39 -13.50 19.66
CA VAL A 56 11.99 -14.58 18.89
C VAL A 56 12.04 -15.77 19.84
N MET A 57 11.11 -16.72 19.65
CA MET A 57 11.03 -17.98 20.38
C MET A 57 12.45 -18.47 20.67
N GLU A 58 12.78 -18.54 21.95
CA GLU A 58 14.12 -18.93 22.43
C GLU A 58 14.61 -20.11 21.61
N LYS A 59 15.80 -19.95 21.03
CA LYS A 59 16.52 -20.96 20.25
C LYS A 59 16.36 -22.31 20.97
N PRO A 60 15.84 -23.38 20.34
CA PRO A 60 15.67 -24.65 21.03
C PRO A 60 17.05 -25.05 21.57
N ALA A 61 17.10 -25.26 22.88
CA ALA A 61 18.32 -25.61 23.59
C ALA A 61 19.06 -26.70 22.83
N ASP A 62 20.34 -26.47 22.56
CA ASP A 62 21.24 -27.43 21.93
C ASP A 62 21.12 -28.76 22.70
N ILE A 63 20.45 -29.75 22.09
CA ILE A 63 20.26 -31.09 22.67
C ILE A 63 21.65 -31.74 22.70
N LEU A 64 22.19 -31.89 23.90
CA LEU A 64 23.45 -32.58 24.20
C LEU A 64 23.22 -34.10 24.25
#